data_AF-A0A3D5DGA2-F1
#
_entry.id   AF-A0A3D5DGA2-F1
#
_cell.length_a   1.000
_cell.length_b   1.000
_cell.length_c   1.000
_cell.angle_alpha   90.00
_cell.angle_beta   90.00
_cell.angle_gamma   90.00
#
_symmetry.space_group_name_H-M   'P 1'
#
loop_
_entity.id
_entity.type
_entity.pdbx_description
1 polymer ?
#
loop_
_entity_poly.entity_id
_entity_poly.type
_entity_poly.pdbx_seq_one_letter_code
_entity_poly.pdbx_strand_id
1 'polypeptide(L)' 'MMQVLADELADRNRIRVNSLNPGRLRTQMRAEAYPAEDPASLRRPKEITNGYLFLLGPDSADVHGITLDAQSKGATLIQE' A
#
# COMPACT_ATOMS: atom_id res chain seq x y z
N MET A 1 -13.21 0.75 -5.41
CA MET A 1 -13.16 -0.60 -5.99
C MET A 1 -12.72 -1.64 -4.97
N MET A 2 -11.61 -1.43 -4.24
CA MET A 2 -11.14 -2.36 -3.20
C MET A 2 -12.23 -2.69 -2.16
N GLN A 3 -12.95 -1.68 -1.64
CA GLN A 3 -14.00 -1.88 -0.62
C GLN A 3 -15.11 -2.83 -1.07
N VAL A 4 -15.62 -2.69 -2.29
CA VAL A 4 -16.67 -3.58 -2.81
C VAL A 4 -16.20 -5.04 -2.81
N LEU A 5 -14.97 -5.29 -3.27
CA LEU A 5 -14.40 -6.64 -3.28
C LEU A 5 -14.10 -7.15 -1.86
N ALA A 6 -13.73 -6.25 -0.94
CA ALA A 6 -13.57 -6.59 0.47
C ALA A 6 -14.91 -7.01 1.09
N ASP A 7 -15.98 -6.26 0.87
CA ASP A 7 -17.32 -6.58 1.35
C ASP A 7 -17.84 -7.89 0.76
N GLU A 8 -17.66 -8.13 -0.54
CA GLU A 8 -18.05 -9.37 -1.21
C GLU A 8 -17.35 -10.63 -0.67
N LEU A 9 -16.20 -10.45 -0.03
CA LEU A 9 -15.37 -11.52 0.50
C LEU A 9 -15.31 -11.55 2.04
N ALA A 10 -16.02 -10.64 2.73
CA ALA A 10 -15.99 -10.52 4.19
C ALA A 10 -16.38 -11.83 4.90
N ASP A 11 -17.37 -12.56 4.38
CA ASP A 11 -17.83 -13.84 4.95
C ASP A 11 -16.95 -15.04 4.52
N ARG A 12 -16.05 -14.83 3.57
CA ARG A 12 -15.16 -15.86 3.03
C ARG A 12 -13.76 -15.63 3.59
N ASN A 13 -13.50 -16.14 4.81
CA ASN A 13 -12.24 -16.08 5.59
C ASN A 13 -10.95 -16.66 4.91
N ARG A 14 -10.86 -16.63 3.58
CA ARG A 14 -9.74 -17.19 2.80
C ARG A 14 -8.99 -16.13 2.01
N ILE A 15 -9.61 -14.99 1.70
CA ILE A 15 -9.02 -13.96 0.83
C ILE A 15 -9.15 -12.61 1.52
N ARG A 16 -7.99 -11.99 1.78
CA ARG A 16 -7.90 -10.63 2.32
C ARG A 16 -7.75 -9.64 1.17
N VAL A 17 -8.50 -8.56 1.23
CA VAL A 17 -8.51 -7.52 0.19
C VAL A 17 -8.18 -6.20 0.84
N ASN A 18 -7.08 -5.58 0.40
CA ASN A 18 -6.58 -4.33 0.95
C ASN A 18 -5.99 -3.48 -0.18
N SER A 19 -5.92 -2.17 0.02
CA SER A 19 -5.18 -1.26 -0.85
C SER A 19 -3.90 -0.83 -0.16
N LEU A 20 -2.82 -0.70 -0.94
CA LEU A 20 -1.56 -0.14 -0.46
C LEU A 20 -1.21 1.06 -1.33
N ASN A 21 -1.03 2.21 -0.68
CA ASN A 21 -0.46 3.39 -1.30
C ASN A 21 1.07 3.36 -1.10
N PRO A 22 1.86 3.20 -2.17
CA PRO A 22 3.32 3.18 -2.06
C PRO A 22 3.91 4.57 -1.84
N GLY A 23 3.14 5.64 -2.00
CA GLY A 23 3.62 7.02 -1.97
C GLY A 23 4.53 7.37 -3.15
N ARG A 24 5.30 8.45 -3.00
CA ARG A 24 6.23 8.94 -4.04
C ARG A 24 7.49 8.10 -4.06
N LEU A 25 7.74 7.40 -5.16
CA LEU A 25 8.89 6.53 -5.33
C LEU A 25 9.71 6.89 -6.55
N ARG A 26 11.00 6.57 -6.49
CA ARG A 26 11.94 6.70 -7.59
C ARG A 26 11.73 5.59 -8.63
N THR A 27 10.70 5.73 -9.47
CA THR A 27 10.36 4.81 -10.57
C THR A 27 10.28 5.56 -11.90
N GLN A 28 10.37 4.83 -13.02
CA GLN A 28 10.23 5.42 -14.35
C GLN A 28 8.83 6.05 -14.54
N MET A 29 7.77 5.35 -14.11
CA MET A 29 6.40 5.88 -14.14
C MET A 29 6.28 7.25 -13.43
N ARG A 30 6.95 7.44 -12.28
CA ARG A 30 6.95 8.73 -11.56
C ARG A 30 7.72 9.80 -12.32
N ALA A 31 8.87 9.45 -12.89
CA ALA A 31 9.68 10.38 -13.69
C ALA A 31 8.94 10.87 -14.95
N GLU A 32 8.16 10.00 -15.59
CA GLU A 32 7.30 10.36 -16.72
C GLU A 32 6.15 11.29 -16.29
N ALA A 33 5.54 11.03 -15.14
CA ALA A 33 4.44 11.85 -14.61
C ALA A 33 4.89 13.20 -14.01
N TYR A 34 6.11 13.28 -13.48
CA TYR A 34 6.68 14.49 -12.85
C TYR A 34 8.12 14.75 -13.32
N PRO A 35 8.34 15.19 -14.57
CA PRO A 35 9.69 15.29 -15.16
C PRO A 35 10.64 16.27 -14.48
N ALA A 36 10.12 17.29 -13.78
CA ALA A 36 10.90 18.32 -13.09
C ALA A 36 11.21 17.96 -11.62
N GLU A 37 10.73 16.83 -11.11
CA GLU A 37 10.97 16.37 -9.74
C GLU A 37 12.38 15.76 -9.63
N ASP A 38 13.16 16.16 -8.62
CA ASP A 38 14.49 15.58 -8.38
C ASP A 38 14.36 14.11 -7.90
N PRO A 39 14.85 13.12 -8.68
CA PRO A 39 14.78 11.71 -8.31
C PRO A 39 15.55 11.37 -7.03
N ALA A 40 16.55 12.17 -6.64
CA ALA A 40 17.33 11.94 -5.43
C ALA A 40 16.53 12.27 -4.16
N SER A 41 15.48 13.10 -4.27
CA SER A 41 14.56 13.41 -3.17
C SER A 41 13.57 12.28 -2.86
N LEU A 42 13.48 11.26 -3.72
CA LEU A 42 12.51 10.18 -3.63
C LEU A 42 13.12 8.90 -3.04
N ARG A 43 12.34 8.20 -2.21
CA ARG A 43 12.71 6.86 -1.71
C ARG A 43 12.78 5.85 -2.86
N ARG A 44 13.71 4.90 -2.78
CA ARG A 44 13.75 3.77 -3.71
C ARG A 44 12.66 2.76 -3.35
N PRO A 45 12.12 2.00 -4.32
CA PRO A 45 11.11 0.97 -4.07
C PRO A 45 11.51 -0.05 -2.99
N LYS A 46 12.80 -0.44 -2.96
CA LYS A 46 13.34 -1.37 -1.95
C LYS A 46 13.22 -0.87 -0.50
N GLU A 47 13.03 0.42 -0.30
CA GLU A 47 13.00 1.05 1.03
C GLU A 47 11.59 1.04 1.63
N ILE A 48 10.55 0.67 0.87
CA ILE A 48 9.14 0.68 1.32
C ILE A 48 8.48 -0.71 1.32
N THR A 49 9.29 -1.78 1.28
CA THR A 49 8.80 -3.17 1.16
C THR A 49 8.04 -3.66 2.39
N ASN A 50 8.23 -3.03 3.56
CA ASN A 50 7.62 -3.45 4.81
C ASN A 50 6.08 -3.53 4.74
N GLY A 51 5.41 -2.55 4.11
CA GLY A 51 3.95 -2.58 3.96
C GLY A 51 3.47 -3.75 3.10
N TYR A 52 4.22 -4.10 2.05
CA TYR A 52 3.92 -5.27 1.22
C TYR A 52 4.12 -6.57 1.99
N LEU A 53 5.24 -6.71 2.70
CA LEU A 53 5.54 -7.89 3.51
C LEU A 53 4.51 -8.09 4.61
N PHE A 54 4.07 -7.01 5.27
CA PHE A 54 3.02 -7.04 6.26
C PHE A 54 1.72 -7.62 5.67
N LEU A 55 1.21 -7.05 4.56
CA LEU A 55 -0.05 -7.49 3.95
C LEU A 55 0.01 -8.91 3.35
N LEU A 56 1.19 -9.37 2.93
CA LEU A 56 1.38 -10.72 2.40
C LEU A 56 1.67 -11.75 3.49
N GLY A 57 2.17 -11.32 4.65
CA GLY A 57 2.53 -12.17 5.77
C GLY A 57 1.36 -12.59 6.66
N PRO A 58 1.64 -13.44 7.67
CA PRO A 58 0.65 -13.84 8.67
C PRO A 58 0.29 -12.71 9.64
N ASP A 59 1.16 -11.72 9.83
CA ASP A 59 0.94 -10.61 10.78
C ASP A 59 -0.27 -9.73 10.44
N SER A 60 -0.76 -9.81 9.19
CA SER A 60 -1.97 -9.12 8.73
C SER A 60 -3.18 -10.05 8.62
N ALA A 61 -3.20 -11.20 9.32
CA ALA A 61 -4.27 -12.21 9.21
C ALA A 61 -5.67 -11.63 9.37
N ASP A 62 -5.83 -10.72 10.33
CA ASP A 62 -7.09 -10.08 10.68
C ASP A 62 -7.26 -8.70 10.01
N VAL A 63 -6.45 -8.38 9.00
CA VAL A 63 -6.46 -7.10 8.31
C VAL A 63 -7.14 -7.22 6.94
N HIS A 64 -8.29 -6.56 6.80
CA HIS A 64 -9.15 -6.62 5.63
C HIS A 64 -9.90 -5.31 5.40
N GLY A 65 -10.11 -4.93 4.14
CA GLY A 65 -10.88 -3.74 3.77
C GLY A 65 -10.19 -2.41 4.08
N ILE A 66 -8.87 -2.39 4.33
CA ILE A 66 -8.16 -1.17 4.69
C ILE A 66 -7.31 -0.60 3.55
N THR A 67 -6.98 0.69 3.67
CA THR A 67 -5.93 1.33 2.89
C THR A 67 -4.71 1.56 3.77
N LEU A 68 -3.56 1.01 3.37
CA LEU A 68 -2.28 1.15 4.04
C LEU A 68 -1.37 2.12 3.29
N ASP A 69 -0.82 3.12 3.99
CA ASP A 69 0.22 4.01 3.44
C ASP A 69 1.62 3.51 3.83
N ALA A 70 2.42 3.13 2.82
CA ALA A 70 3.76 2.57 3.01
C ALA A 70 4.83 3.60 3.42
N GLN A 71 4.52 4.90 3.39
CA GLN A 71 5.44 5.97 3.73
C GLN A 71 5.02 6.82 4.95
N SER A 72 3.86 6.54 5.53
CA SER A 72 3.42 7.16 6.79
C SER A 72 4.48 6.97 7.90
N LYS A 73 4.70 7.98 8.76
CA LYS A 73 5.68 7.96 9.87
C LYS A 73 5.27 7.03 11.05
N GLY A 74 4.53 5.99 10.73
CA GLY A 74 3.83 5.06 11.61
C GLY A 74 2.64 4.54 10.80
N ALA A 75 2.42 3.22 10.75
CA ALA A 75 1.39 2.59 9.93
C ALA A 75 0.00 3.11 10.34
N THR A 76 -0.43 4.21 9.74
CA THR A 76 -1.73 4.80 10.01
C THR A 76 -2.75 4.07 9.16
N LEU A 77 -3.67 3.40 9.84
CA LEU A 77 -4.89 2.88 9.22
C LEU A 77 -5.73 4.10 8.81
N ILE A 78 -5.85 4.32 7.50
CA ILE A 78 -6.75 5.34 6.98
C ILE A 78 -8.11 4.66 6.85
N GLN A 79 -8.98 4.86 7.84
CA GLN A 79 -10.42 4.67 7.68
C GLN A 79 -10.97 5.95 7.05
N GLU A 80 -11.57 5.82 5.87
CA GLU A 80 -12.52 6.81 5.35
C GLU A 80 -13.91 6.59 5.96
#